data_AF-A0A136KSW7-F1
#
_entry.id   AF-A0A136KSW7-F1
#
_cell.length_a   1.000
_cell.length_b   1.000
_cell.length_c   1.000
_cell.angle_alpha   90.00
_cell.angle_beta   90.00
_cell.angle_gamma   90.00
#
_symmetry.space_group_name_H-M   'P 1'
#
loop_
_entity.id
_entity.type
_entity.pdbx_description
1 polymer ?
#
loop_
_entity_poly.entity_id
_entity_poly.type
_entity_poly.pdbx_seq_one_letter_code
_entity_poly.pdbx_strand_id
1 'polypeptide(L)'
;MLHKKIIFATALLLIVQLACNAPSNPATPDTFATLNSIYTASALTVQVNTVTPGLPLPSATSSVVATNTVGVQSPVVTSKCDAAQFLSDVTYPDGSNISSNTPFVKTWRIKNVGTCTWTTAYAIVFSSGDAMSAPSAVALAGSVAPGQFIDVSVPLVAPNKDGNYVGYWKMRNANGSLFGIGDNADTAFWVKIKVIGPAYVAYNFAENFCQANWANSNAALPCPGAEGDANGFVIKVNKPKFENGTKSDNVGLLMMPQDKRNGIISGQFPAFTVQSGDRFRALVFCQYEAKKCNVLFKLNYLNNGQVKTLGSWNEAYEGKYFTIDVDLSSLAGETLKFILEVNANGGNNQDYGIWLNPHIARFGNPPPPSTPSYTPSVTFTPSTTFTPTFTSTPTPTFTETPSSTPTETPTP
;
A
#
# COMPACT_ATOMS: atom_id res chain seq x y z
N MET A 1 19.33 1.85 63.50
CA MET A 1 18.55 1.59 62.26
C MET A 1 18.48 2.77 61.28
N LEU A 2 18.97 3.98 61.62
CA LEU A 2 18.91 5.14 60.72
C LEU A 2 20.07 5.19 59.69
N HIS A 3 21.23 4.64 60.02
CA HIS A 3 22.42 4.66 59.16
C HIS A 3 22.38 3.67 57.97
N LYS A 4 21.57 2.60 58.05
CA LYS A 4 21.40 1.62 56.96
C LYS A 4 20.45 2.10 55.85
N LYS A 5 19.56 3.05 56.15
CA LYS A 5 18.60 3.62 55.18
C LYS A 5 19.21 4.72 54.31
N ILE A 6 20.21 5.44 54.82
CA ILE A 6 20.88 6.54 54.08
C ILE A 6 21.81 5.96 52.99
N ILE A 7 22.50 4.85 53.26
CA ILE A 7 23.41 4.21 52.28
C ILE A 7 22.63 3.62 51.09
N PHE A 8 21.42 3.11 51.31
CA PHE A 8 20.56 2.60 50.23
C PHE A 8 19.94 3.73 49.38
N ALA A 9 19.66 4.89 49.97
CA ALA A 9 19.13 6.04 49.23
C ALA A 9 20.21 6.72 48.37
N THR A 10 21.47 6.75 48.81
CA THR A 10 22.59 7.31 48.03
C THR A 10 23.07 6.39 46.92
N ALA A 11 22.97 5.06 47.10
CA ALA A 11 23.30 4.10 46.04
C ALA A 11 22.27 4.10 44.90
N LEU A 12 20.98 4.37 45.20
CA LEU A 12 19.94 4.44 44.17
C LEU A 12 19.99 5.75 43.37
N LEU A 13 20.47 6.85 43.96
CA LEU A 13 20.58 8.15 43.28
C LEU A 13 21.81 8.24 42.33
N LEU A 14 22.85 7.44 42.56
CA LEU A 14 24.02 7.37 41.67
C LEU A 14 23.82 6.47 40.44
N ILE A 15 22.83 5.57 40.44
CA ILE A 15 22.53 4.71 39.28
C ILE A 15 21.63 5.44 38.25
N VAL A 16 20.95 6.52 38.66
CA VAL A 16 20.07 7.30 37.77
C VAL A 16 20.83 8.33 36.92
N GLN A 17 22.09 8.66 37.24
CA GLN A 17 22.86 9.66 36.48
C GLN A 17 23.76 9.09 35.37
N LEU A 18 23.79 7.78 35.17
CA LEU A 18 24.57 7.13 34.09
C LEU A 18 23.71 6.70 32.88
N ALA A 19 22.40 6.94 32.89
CA ALA A 19 21.49 6.53 31.80
C ALA A 19 21.27 7.60 30.71
N CYS A 20 21.83 8.81 30.84
CA CYS A 20 21.53 9.93 29.93
C CYS A 20 22.63 10.27 28.90
N ASN A 21 23.66 9.45 28.71
CA ASN A 21 24.73 9.73 27.72
C ASN A 21 25.19 8.49 26.93
N ALA A 22 24.25 7.61 26.55
CA ALA A 22 24.55 6.58 25.55
C ALA A 22 24.53 7.22 24.15
N PRO A 23 25.60 7.13 23.34
CA PRO A 23 25.57 7.57 21.96
C PRO A 23 24.48 6.80 21.20
N SER A 24 23.58 7.53 20.56
CA SER A 24 22.55 6.97 19.68
C SER A 24 23.23 6.22 18.53
N ASN A 25 23.26 4.90 18.61
CA ASN A 25 23.74 4.04 17.54
C ASN A 25 22.75 4.13 16.36
N PRO A 26 23.12 4.59 15.16
CA PRO A 26 22.20 4.79 14.04
C PRO A 26 21.85 3.47 13.30
N ALA A 27 21.90 2.34 14.00
CA ALA A 27 21.60 1.02 13.44
C ALA A 27 20.44 0.36 14.20
N THR A 28 19.34 1.10 14.38
CA THR A 28 18.02 0.46 14.52
C THR A 28 17.62 0.06 13.10
N PRO A 29 17.42 -1.24 12.78
CA PRO A 29 16.90 -1.62 11.48
C PRO A 29 15.57 -0.90 11.27
N ASP A 30 15.47 -0.16 10.18
CA ASP A 30 14.28 0.61 9.83
C ASP A 30 13.11 -0.38 9.66
N THR A 31 12.22 -0.45 10.65
CA THR A 31 11.09 -1.41 10.67
C THR A 31 10.18 -1.27 9.44
N PHE A 32 10.29 -0.13 8.75
CA PHE A 32 9.61 0.21 7.50
C PHE A 32 10.13 -0.57 6.27
N ALA A 33 11.41 -0.94 6.22
CA ALA A 33 11.97 -1.69 5.09
C ALA A 33 11.50 -3.16 5.06
N THR A 34 11.29 -3.76 6.24
CA THR A 34 10.77 -5.13 6.42
C THR A 34 9.28 -5.29 6.07
N LEU A 35 8.51 -4.20 5.99
CA LEU A 35 7.08 -4.26 5.67
C LEU A 35 6.81 -4.43 4.17
N ASN A 36 7.57 -3.73 3.31
CA ASN A 36 7.48 -3.93 1.86
C ASN A 36 7.81 -5.38 1.47
N SER A 37 8.71 -6.06 2.19
CA SER A 37 9.02 -7.47 1.90
C SER A 37 7.86 -8.43 2.20
N ILE A 38 6.98 -8.17 3.16
CA ILE A 38 5.84 -9.07 3.47
C ILE A 38 4.75 -8.98 2.37
N TYR A 39 4.49 -7.78 1.84
CA TYR A 39 3.59 -7.59 0.68
C TYR A 39 4.22 -8.03 -0.66
N THR A 40 5.56 -8.11 -0.71
CA THR A 40 6.30 -8.61 -1.89
C THR A 40 6.46 -10.13 -1.86
N ALA A 41 6.47 -10.76 -0.69
CA ALA A 41 6.67 -12.20 -0.53
C ALA A 41 5.44 -13.07 -0.90
N SER A 42 4.22 -12.52 -0.87
CA SER A 42 3.01 -13.25 -1.29
C SER A 42 2.87 -13.43 -2.80
N ALA A 43 3.81 -12.90 -3.61
CA ALA A 43 3.93 -13.16 -5.04
C ALA A 43 4.98 -14.25 -5.39
N LEU A 44 5.61 -14.89 -4.38
CA LEU A 44 6.79 -15.75 -4.57
C LEU A 44 6.67 -17.14 -3.90
N THR A 45 5.47 -17.72 -3.81
CA THR A 45 5.29 -19.12 -3.40
C THR A 45 4.73 -19.99 -4.51
N VAL A 46 5.43 -20.03 -5.65
CA VAL A 46 5.56 -21.25 -6.46
C VAL A 46 7.00 -21.24 -6.99
N GLN A 47 7.67 -22.39 -6.89
CA GLN A 47 8.96 -22.81 -7.49
C GLN A 47 9.96 -23.22 -6.38
N VAL A 48 10.03 -24.49 -5.95
CA VAL A 48 10.60 -25.72 -6.54
C VAL A 48 11.69 -26.19 -5.57
N ASN A 49 11.38 -27.23 -4.79
CA ASN A 49 12.37 -28.07 -4.13
C ASN A 49 12.47 -29.39 -4.90
N THR A 50 13.43 -29.51 -5.82
CA THR A 50 14.00 -30.82 -6.20
C THR A 50 15.48 -30.65 -6.51
N VAL A 51 16.30 -30.98 -5.51
CA VAL A 51 17.72 -31.29 -5.67
C VAL A 51 17.85 -32.70 -6.24
N THR A 52 18.68 -32.88 -7.27
CA THR A 52 19.29 -34.18 -7.57
C THR A 52 20.68 -33.97 -8.15
N PRO A 53 21.75 -34.40 -7.47
CA PRO A 53 23.12 -34.37 -8.01
C PRO A 53 23.46 -35.58 -8.90
N GLY A 54 23.98 -35.30 -10.10
CA GLY A 54 25.02 -36.07 -10.79
C GLY A 54 24.66 -37.38 -11.52
N LEU A 55 24.84 -37.39 -12.85
CA LEU A 55 25.57 -38.42 -13.64
C LEU A 55 25.69 -37.95 -15.12
N PRO A 56 26.54 -38.57 -15.99
CA PRO A 56 27.44 -37.87 -16.89
C PRO A 56 26.88 -37.66 -18.31
N LEU A 57 27.60 -36.84 -19.05
CA LEU A 57 27.38 -36.47 -20.45
C LEU A 57 27.50 -37.69 -21.40
N PRO A 58 26.50 -37.99 -22.24
CA PRO A 58 26.72 -38.84 -23.40
C PRO A 58 27.20 -38.00 -24.58
N SER A 59 28.38 -38.36 -25.07
CA SER A 59 28.87 -37.98 -26.40
C SER A 59 28.18 -38.87 -27.43
N ALA A 60 27.53 -38.28 -28.42
CA ALA A 60 27.05 -38.99 -29.61
C ALA A 60 27.27 -38.15 -30.86
N THR A 61 28.35 -38.49 -31.57
CA THR A 61 28.55 -38.25 -32.99
C THR A 61 27.51 -39.07 -33.76
N SER A 62 26.76 -38.46 -34.67
CA SER A 62 26.10 -39.20 -35.75
C SER A 62 25.92 -38.35 -37.00
N SER A 63 26.34 -38.99 -38.08
CA SER A 63 26.43 -38.61 -39.48
C SER A 63 25.07 -38.40 -40.15
N VAL A 64 25.07 -37.46 -41.09
CA VAL A 64 23.96 -37.13 -41.99
C VAL A 64 23.72 -38.28 -42.99
N VAL A 65 22.47 -38.74 -43.09
CA VAL A 65 21.97 -39.46 -44.27
C VAL A 65 20.74 -38.69 -44.75
N ALA A 66 20.84 -38.15 -45.97
CA ALA A 66 19.77 -37.44 -46.63
C ALA A 66 18.75 -38.43 -47.20
N THR A 67 17.49 -38.28 -46.80
CA THR A 67 16.35 -38.97 -47.41
C THR A 67 15.51 -37.93 -48.13
N ASN A 68 15.46 -38.02 -49.46
CA ASN A 68 14.58 -37.20 -50.29
C ASN A 68 13.12 -37.62 -50.07
N THR A 69 12.34 -36.78 -49.39
CA THR A 69 10.87 -36.88 -49.34
C THR A 69 10.25 -35.75 -50.15
N VAL A 70 9.33 -36.14 -51.03
CA VAL A 70 8.50 -35.30 -51.90
C VAL A 70 7.72 -34.28 -51.07
N GLY A 71 7.78 -33.02 -51.50
CA GLY A 71 7.27 -31.86 -50.79
C GLY A 71 5.76 -31.87 -50.56
N VAL A 72 5.38 -31.72 -49.29
CA VAL A 72 4.09 -31.15 -48.91
C VAL A 72 4.25 -29.64 -48.98
N GLN A 73 3.56 -28.99 -49.91
CA GLN A 73 3.49 -27.54 -49.99
C GLN A 73 2.74 -27.03 -48.74
N SER A 74 3.50 -26.53 -47.75
CA SER A 74 2.95 -25.66 -46.71
C SER A 74 2.32 -24.42 -47.37
N PRO A 75 1.24 -23.86 -46.79
CA PRO A 75 0.58 -22.69 -47.36
C PRO A 75 1.60 -21.57 -47.52
N VAL A 76 1.53 -20.87 -48.67
CA VAL A 76 2.34 -19.70 -48.99
C VAL A 76 2.09 -18.64 -47.93
N VAL A 77 2.90 -18.64 -46.88
CA VAL A 77 2.98 -17.51 -45.95
C VAL A 77 3.47 -16.37 -46.81
N THR A 78 2.65 -15.33 -46.98
CA THR A 78 3.05 -14.14 -47.75
C THR A 78 4.30 -13.57 -47.09
N SER A 79 5.47 -13.86 -47.64
CA SER A 79 6.75 -13.54 -47.01
C SER A 79 7.00 -12.05 -47.19
N LYS A 80 6.58 -11.25 -46.20
CA LYS A 80 6.85 -9.82 -46.20
C LYS A 80 8.36 -9.58 -46.16
N CYS A 81 8.81 -8.53 -46.85
CA CYS A 81 10.21 -8.09 -46.82
C CYS A 81 10.67 -7.87 -45.39
N ASP A 82 9.95 -7.03 -44.64
CA ASP A 82 10.21 -6.74 -43.24
C ASP A 82 9.18 -7.46 -42.35
N ALA A 83 9.63 -8.43 -41.57
CA ALA A 83 8.79 -9.12 -40.58
C ALA A 83 9.63 -9.62 -39.40
N ALA A 84 9.20 -9.33 -38.17
CA ALA A 84 9.90 -9.71 -36.97
C ALA A 84 9.15 -10.82 -36.21
N GLN A 85 9.90 -11.61 -35.44
CA GLN A 85 9.36 -12.53 -34.44
C GLN A 85 10.02 -12.23 -33.10
N PHE A 86 9.20 -12.00 -32.08
CA PHE A 86 9.68 -11.92 -30.71
C PHE A 86 10.09 -13.33 -30.24
N LEU A 87 11.31 -13.48 -29.73
CA LEU A 87 11.78 -14.75 -29.17
C LEU A 87 11.74 -14.76 -27.65
N SER A 88 12.28 -13.72 -27.01
CA SER A 88 12.32 -13.65 -25.53
C SER A 88 12.66 -12.26 -25.01
N ASP A 89 12.26 -12.00 -23.77
CA ASP A 89 12.87 -10.98 -22.93
C ASP A 89 14.24 -11.49 -22.47
N VAL A 90 15.32 -10.81 -22.86
CA VAL A 90 16.68 -11.15 -22.40
C VAL A 90 16.92 -10.58 -21.01
N THR A 91 16.38 -9.39 -20.74
CA THR A 91 16.39 -8.74 -19.42
C THR A 91 15.00 -8.26 -19.06
N TYR A 92 14.72 -8.16 -17.76
CA TYR A 92 13.46 -7.65 -17.22
C TYR A 92 12.22 -8.30 -17.86
N PRO A 93 11.98 -9.61 -17.63
CA PRO A 93 10.73 -10.26 -18.05
C PRO A 93 9.50 -9.50 -17.55
N ASP A 94 8.36 -9.70 -18.20
CA ASP A 94 7.11 -9.05 -17.85
C ASP A 94 6.78 -9.13 -16.35
N GLY A 95 6.49 -7.97 -15.75
CA GLY A 95 6.16 -7.84 -14.33
C GLY A 95 7.37 -7.65 -13.40
N SER A 96 8.58 -7.49 -13.95
CA SER A 96 9.79 -7.20 -13.17
C SER A 96 9.59 -5.98 -12.26
N ASN A 97 9.93 -6.13 -10.97
CA ASN A 97 9.93 -5.03 -10.01
C ASN A 97 11.17 -4.16 -10.20
N ILE A 98 10.98 -2.84 -10.35
CA ILE A 98 12.07 -1.88 -10.50
C ILE A 98 11.86 -0.73 -9.52
N SER A 99 12.93 -0.29 -8.85
CA SER A 99 12.86 0.87 -7.98
C SER A 99 12.51 2.14 -8.77
N SER A 100 11.71 3.03 -8.19
CA SER A 100 11.35 4.31 -8.80
C SER A 100 12.58 5.14 -9.21
N ASN A 101 12.48 5.87 -10.33
CA ASN A 101 13.58 6.68 -10.88
C ASN A 101 14.87 5.90 -11.17
N THR A 102 14.81 4.56 -11.24
CA THR A 102 15.99 3.74 -11.48
C THR A 102 16.21 3.56 -12.98
N PRO A 103 17.39 3.93 -13.50
CA PRO A 103 17.79 3.58 -14.86
C PRO A 103 17.90 2.07 -15.01
N PHE A 104 17.39 1.52 -16.11
CA PHE A 104 17.51 0.12 -16.45
C PHE A 104 17.65 -0.07 -17.96
N VAL A 105 18.22 -1.20 -18.39
CA VAL A 105 18.37 -1.51 -19.82
C VAL A 105 17.48 -2.69 -20.15
N LYS A 106 16.49 -2.46 -21.02
CA LYS A 106 15.62 -3.52 -21.53
C LYS A 106 16.19 -4.10 -22.81
N THR A 107 16.46 -5.39 -22.82
CA THR A 107 16.93 -6.16 -23.98
C THR A 107 15.88 -7.19 -24.40
N TRP A 108 15.51 -7.15 -25.67
CA TRP A 108 14.69 -8.17 -26.32
C TRP A 108 15.53 -8.95 -27.33
N ARG A 109 15.24 -10.24 -27.48
CA ARG A 109 15.74 -11.06 -28.59
C ARG A 109 14.70 -11.12 -29.69
N ILE A 110 15.04 -10.61 -30.88
CA ILE A 110 14.12 -10.50 -32.01
C ILE A 110 14.73 -11.19 -33.23
N LYS A 111 13.93 -12.03 -33.89
CA LYS A 111 14.31 -12.77 -35.10
C LYS A 111 13.76 -12.10 -36.35
N ASN A 112 14.56 -12.05 -37.40
CA ASN A 112 14.12 -11.71 -38.74
C ASN A 112 13.43 -12.90 -39.38
N VAL A 113 12.12 -12.80 -39.60
CA VAL A 113 11.31 -13.81 -40.30
C VAL A 113 10.79 -13.29 -41.65
N GLY A 114 11.28 -12.13 -42.09
CA GLY A 114 11.02 -11.59 -43.42
C GLY A 114 12.04 -12.07 -44.45
N THR A 115 12.02 -11.47 -45.64
CA THR A 115 12.92 -11.80 -46.75
C THR A 115 14.05 -10.78 -46.94
N CYS A 116 13.95 -9.60 -46.34
CA CYS A 116 14.95 -8.55 -46.43
C CYS A 116 15.95 -8.62 -45.28
N THR A 117 17.23 -8.36 -45.59
CA THR A 117 18.26 -8.23 -44.55
C THR A 117 18.11 -6.88 -43.86
N TRP A 118 17.96 -6.89 -42.54
CA TRP A 118 18.00 -5.67 -41.74
C TRP A 118 19.44 -5.20 -41.63
N THR A 119 19.68 -3.90 -41.74
CA THR A 119 21.01 -3.30 -41.62
C THR A 119 21.04 -2.32 -40.45
N THR A 120 22.17 -1.66 -40.21
CA THR A 120 22.29 -0.59 -39.22
C THR A 120 21.45 0.66 -39.54
N ALA A 121 20.85 0.74 -40.74
CA ALA A 121 19.86 1.76 -41.08
C ALA A 121 18.46 1.48 -40.50
N TYR A 122 18.26 0.29 -39.94
CA TYR A 122 17.03 -0.09 -39.23
C TYR A 122 17.15 0.31 -37.75
N ALA A 123 16.01 0.53 -37.11
CA ALA A 123 15.95 0.87 -35.70
C ALA A 123 14.73 0.23 -35.03
N ILE A 124 14.74 0.16 -33.71
CA ILE A 124 13.50 0.05 -32.92
C ILE A 124 13.07 1.44 -32.47
N VAL A 125 11.76 1.67 -32.42
CA VAL A 125 11.15 2.95 -32.04
C VAL A 125 10.00 2.73 -31.08
N PHE A 126 9.85 3.68 -30.15
CA PHE A 126 8.70 3.71 -29.26
C PHE A 126 7.43 3.96 -30.08
N SER A 127 6.40 3.16 -29.85
CA SER A 127 5.13 3.20 -30.59
C SER A 127 4.00 3.81 -29.75
N SER A 128 3.83 3.38 -28.49
CA SER A 128 2.75 3.83 -27.60
C SER A 128 2.97 3.35 -26.15
N GLY A 129 2.11 3.81 -25.23
CA GLY A 129 2.16 3.43 -23.81
C GLY A 129 3.05 4.36 -22.97
N ASP A 130 3.77 3.79 -22.02
CA ASP A 130 4.68 4.50 -21.13
C ASP A 130 6.08 4.59 -21.75
N ALA A 131 6.51 5.80 -22.11
CA ALA A 131 7.80 6.01 -22.75
C ALA A 131 8.99 5.76 -21.82
N MET A 132 8.84 5.88 -20.50
CA MET A 132 9.92 5.60 -19.52
C MET A 132 11.26 6.30 -19.87
N SER A 133 11.19 7.56 -20.31
CA SER A 133 12.33 8.37 -20.77
C SER A 133 13.13 7.75 -21.92
N ALA A 134 12.50 6.88 -22.71
CA ALA A 134 13.18 6.18 -23.78
C ALA A 134 13.69 7.13 -24.88
N PRO A 135 14.79 6.76 -25.55
CA PRO A 135 15.21 7.43 -26.78
C PRO A 135 14.15 7.26 -27.88
N SER A 136 14.08 8.23 -28.81
CA SER A 136 13.13 8.23 -29.93
C SER A 136 13.34 7.07 -30.92
N ALA A 137 14.59 6.60 -31.04
CA ALA A 137 14.96 5.42 -31.82
C ALA A 137 16.27 4.82 -31.29
N VAL A 138 16.42 3.50 -31.42
CA VAL A 138 17.69 2.80 -31.20
C VAL A 138 18.04 2.01 -32.45
N ALA A 139 19.12 2.41 -33.13
CA ALA A 139 19.60 1.73 -34.33
C ALA A 139 20.06 0.30 -34.01
N LEU A 140 19.92 -0.61 -34.99
CA LEU A 140 20.46 -1.95 -34.84
C LEU A 140 21.98 -1.92 -34.79
N ALA A 141 22.57 -2.73 -33.91
CA ALA A 141 24.03 -2.81 -33.74
C ALA A 141 24.75 -3.54 -34.90
N GLY A 142 24.00 -4.21 -35.78
CA GLY A 142 24.55 -4.95 -36.91
C GLY A 142 23.48 -5.43 -37.87
N SER A 143 23.90 -6.07 -38.96
CA SER A 143 23.00 -6.62 -39.96
C SER A 143 22.40 -7.97 -39.52
N VAL A 144 21.13 -8.19 -39.85
CA VAL A 144 20.36 -9.39 -39.47
C VAL A 144 19.74 -9.99 -40.72
N ALA A 145 20.35 -11.05 -41.24
CA ALA A 145 19.83 -11.77 -42.40
C ALA A 145 18.52 -12.50 -42.06
N PRO A 146 17.66 -12.81 -43.06
CA PRO A 146 16.51 -13.69 -42.88
C PRO A 146 16.85 -14.96 -42.09
N GLY A 147 16.03 -15.29 -41.10
CA GLY A 147 16.21 -16.43 -40.21
C GLY A 147 17.18 -16.21 -39.03
N GLN A 148 17.95 -15.12 -39.02
CA GLN A 148 18.84 -14.76 -37.91
C GLN A 148 18.13 -13.90 -36.84
N PHE A 149 18.75 -13.73 -35.68
CA PHE A 149 18.22 -12.91 -34.58
C PHE A 149 19.25 -11.91 -34.07
N ILE A 150 18.77 -10.90 -33.36
CA ILE A 150 19.57 -9.88 -32.69
C ILE A 150 18.99 -9.57 -31.31
N ASP A 151 19.88 -9.24 -30.37
CA ASP A 151 19.51 -8.69 -29.07
C ASP A 151 19.53 -7.17 -29.16
N VAL A 152 18.36 -6.53 -28.99
CA VAL A 152 18.22 -5.07 -29.08
C VAL A 152 17.99 -4.52 -27.68
N SER A 153 18.82 -3.56 -27.27
CA SER A 153 18.84 -3.00 -25.92
C SER A 153 18.42 -1.54 -25.91
N VAL A 154 17.51 -1.15 -25.01
CA VAL A 154 17.04 0.23 -24.84
C VAL A 154 17.29 0.68 -23.40
N PRO A 155 18.02 1.79 -23.18
CA PRO A 155 18.09 2.42 -21.87
C PRO A 155 16.75 3.11 -21.55
N LEU A 156 16.21 2.82 -20.39
CA LEU A 156 14.95 3.32 -19.86
C LEU A 156 15.14 3.83 -18.44
N VAL A 157 14.21 4.63 -17.95
CA VAL A 157 14.13 5.06 -16.55
C VAL A 157 12.76 4.70 -16.01
N ALA A 158 12.75 3.89 -14.94
CA ALA A 158 11.51 3.55 -14.25
C ALA A 158 10.82 4.83 -13.76
N PRO A 159 9.51 5.01 -14.01
CA PRO A 159 8.76 6.17 -13.55
C PRO A 159 8.89 6.43 -12.05
N ASN A 160 8.54 7.65 -11.64
CA ASN A 160 8.64 8.07 -10.24
C ASN A 160 7.42 7.68 -9.39
N LYS A 161 6.45 6.94 -9.93
CA LYS A 161 5.23 6.51 -9.22
C LYS A 161 5.15 4.99 -9.21
N ASP A 162 4.71 4.43 -8.08
CA ASP A 162 4.22 3.04 -8.00
C ASP A 162 3.25 2.76 -9.16
N GLY A 163 3.38 1.58 -9.78
CA GLY A 163 2.38 1.10 -10.70
C GLY A 163 2.90 0.07 -11.68
N ASN A 164 2.00 -0.43 -12.52
CA ASN A 164 2.37 -1.21 -13.69
C ASN A 164 2.53 -0.28 -14.88
N TYR A 165 3.64 -0.40 -15.60
CA TYR A 165 3.94 0.42 -16.77
C TYR A 165 4.21 -0.47 -17.96
N VAL A 166 3.68 -0.09 -19.12
CA VAL A 166 3.85 -0.83 -20.37
C VAL A 166 4.26 0.11 -21.49
N GLY A 167 5.45 -0.11 -22.06
CA GLY A 167 5.91 0.59 -23.26
C GLY A 167 5.87 -0.34 -24.47
N TYR A 168 5.25 0.09 -25.57
CA TYR A 168 5.13 -0.68 -26.81
C TYR A 168 6.11 -0.16 -27.88
N TRP A 169 6.71 -1.09 -28.62
CA TRP A 169 7.82 -0.86 -29.53
C TRP A 169 7.59 -1.55 -30.88
N LYS A 170 8.07 -0.90 -31.95
CA LYS A 170 8.07 -1.45 -33.31
C LYS A 170 9.45 -1.30 -33.94
N MET A 171 9.74 -2.12 -34.95
CA MET A 171 10.88 -1.93 -35.83
C MET A 171 10.56 -0.85 -36.87
N ARG A 172 11.59 -0.14 -37.34
CA ARG A 172 11.52 0.84 -38.43
C ARG A 172 12.60 0.54 -39.45
N ASN A 173 12.23 0.41 -40.72
CA ASN A 173 13.17 0.17 -41.80
C ASN A 173 13.87 1.45 -42.29
N ALA A 174 14.80 1.31 -43.24
CA ALA A 174 15.58 2.42 -43.79
C ALA A 174 14.74 3.52 -44.47
N ASN A 175 13.53 3.18 -44.95
CA ASN A 175 12.58 4.13 -45.56
C ASN A 175 11.64 4.75 -44.52
N GLY A 176 11.84 4.49 -43.22
CA GLY A 176 11.01 5.01 -42.14
C GLY A 176 9.70 4.25 -41.92
N SER A 177 9.45 3.15 -42.64
CA SER A 177 8.22 2.36 -42.49
C SER A 177 8.29 1.49 -41.22
N LEU A 178 7.20 1.44 -40.47
CA LEU A 178 7.10 0.64 -39.24
C LEU A 178 6.62 -0.78 -39.54
N PHE A 179 7.22 -1.74 -38.86
CA PHE A 179 6.81 -3.14 -38.85
C PHE A 179 7.05 -3.76 -37.48
N GLY A 180 6.52 -4.94 -37.24
CA GLY A 180 6.56 -5.58 -35.94
C GLY A 180 6.42 -7.09 -36.03
N ILE A 181 5.82 -7.66 -34.99
CA ILE A 181 5.61 -9.09 -34.81
C ILE A 181 4.20 -9.51 -35.28
N GLY A 182 3.91 -10.81 -35.17
CA GLY A 182 2.63 -11.41 -35.54
C GLY A 182 2.51 -11.69 -37.04
N ASP A 183 1.44 -12.36 -37.44
CA ASP A 183 1.24 -12.84 -38.82
C ASP A 183 1.22 -11.70 -39.85
N ASN A 184 0.75 -10.51 -39.44
CA ASN A 184 0.72 -9.31 -40.27
C ASN A 184 1.99 -8.45 -40.16
N ALA A 185 2.99 -8.84 -39.37
CA ALA A 185 4.21 -8.07 -39.13
C ALA A 185 3.94 -6.60 -38.74
N ASP A 186 2.88 -6.35 -37.96
CA ASP A 186 2.42 -5.01 -37.59
C ASP A 186 2.19 -4.84 -36.08
N THR A 187 2.27 -5.92 -35.31
CA THR A 187 2.02 -5.90 -33.86
C THR A 187 3.26 -5.42 -33.12
N ALA A 188 3.07 -4.57 -32.11
CA ALA A 188 4.17 -4.10 -31.28
C ALA A 188 4.63 -5.20 -30.29
N PHE A 189 5.93 -5.26 -30.00
CA PHE A 189 6.46 -5.94 -28.82
C PHE A 189 6.54 -4.95 -27.65
N TRP A 190 6.74 -5.40 -26.42
CA TRP A 190 6.58 -4.53 -25.25
C TRP A 190 7.59 -4.77 -24.13
N VAL A 191 7.68 -3.78 -23.24
CA VAL A 191 8.27 -3.90 -21.91
C VAL A 191 7.18 -3.68 -20.88
N LYS A 192 7.05 -4.58 -19.91
CA LYS A 192 6.10 -4.45 -18.80
C LYS A 192 6.82 -4.56 -17.47
N ILE A 193 6.80 -3.49 -16.68
CA ILE A 193 7.45 -3.44 -15.37
C ILE A 193 6.46 -3.05 -14.28
N LYS A 194 6.80 -3.37 -13.03
CA LYS A 194 6.15 -2.86 -11.84
C LYS A 194 7.12 -1.94 -11.11
N VAL A 195 6.79 -0.66 -11.00
CA VAL A 195 7.60 0.27 -10.21
C VAL A 195 7.24 0.12 -8.74
N ILE A 196 8.27 -0.02 -7.91
CA ILE A 196 8.21 0.01 -6.45
C ILE A 196 9.12 1.12 -5.96
N GLY A 197 8.86 1.78 -4.84
CA GLY A 197 9.83 2.74 -4.30
C GLY A 197 9.61 3.03 -2.83
N PRO A 198 10.33 4.02 -2.27
CA PRO A 198 10.15 4.39 -0.87
C PRO A 198 8.71 4.82 -0.67
N ALA A 199 8.09 4.27 0.36
CA ALA A 199 6.76 4.65 0.80
C ALA A 199 6.82 4.89 2.30
N TYR A 200 6.06 5.86 2.76
CA TYR A 200 5.91 6.17 4.17
C TYR A 200 4.45 6.01 4.58
N VAL A 201 4.22 5.89 5.89
CA VAL A 201 2.86 5.83 6.43
C VAL A 201 2.28 7.24 6.46
N ALA A 202 1.38 7.56 5.53
CA ALA A 202 0.69 8.84 5.48
C ALA A 202 -0.42 8.94 6.54
N TYR A 203 -1.03 7.80 6.90
CA TYR A 203 -1.96 7.72 8.02
C TYR A 203 -1.93 6.31 8.62
N ASN A 204 -1.82 6.22 9.95
CA ASN A 204 -1.86 4.95 10.67
C ASN A 204 -3.16 4.86 11.46
N PHE A 205 -4.07 3.97 11.05
CA PHE A 205 -5.37 3.83 11.69
C PHE A 205 -5.27 3.21 13.09
N ALA A 206 -4.31 2.31 13.31
CA ALA A 206 -4.12 1.67 14.61
C ALA A 206 -3.56 2.62 15.67
N GLU A 207 -2.67 3.53 15.27
CA GLU A 207 -2.15 4.57 16.18
C GLU A 207 -3.17 5.68 16.47
N ASN A 208 -4.10 5.93 15.54
CA ASN A 208 -5.12 6.97 15.67
C ASN A 208 -6.52 6.44 15.97
N PHE A 209 -6.66 5.20 16.46
CA PHE A 209 -7.95 4.52 16.57
C PHE A 209 -8.97 5.25 17.44
N CYS A 210 -8.56 5.96 18.50
CA CYS A 210 -9.49 6.77 19.30
C CYS A 210 -9.79 8.16 18.74
N GLN A 211 -9.25 8.52 17.58
CA GLN A 211 -9.77 9.66 16.80
C GLN A 211 -10.97 9.27 15.93
N ALA A 212 -11.27 7.98 15.79
CA ALA A 212 -12.45 7.52 15.08
C ALA A 212 -13.70 7.60 15.97
N ASN A 213 -14.82 7.91 15.34
CA ASN A 213 -16.14 7.77 15.96
C ASN A 213 -16.57 6.31 15.84
N TRP A 214 -16.53 5.59 16.97
CA TRP A 214 -16.94 4.19 17.02
C TRP A 214 -18.43 4.04 17.27
N ALA A 215 -19.06 3.12 16.55
CA ALA A 215 -20.48 2.83 16.69
C ALA A 215 -20.79 1.39 16.28
N ASN A 216 -21.87 0.86 16.85
CA ASN A 216 -22.59 -0.28 16.31
C ASN A 216 -23.84 0.20 15.55
N SER A 217 -24.80 -0.68 15.28
CA SER A 217 -26.01 -0.33 14.52
C SER A 217 -26.96 0.68 15.21
N ASN A 218 -26.82 0.90 16.52
CA ASN A 218 -27.80 1.64 17.32
C ASN A 218 -27.21 2.57 18.39
N ALA A 219 -25.89 2.56 18.60
CA ALA A 219 -25.24 3.35 19.64
C ALA A 219 -23.79 3.71 19.28
N ALA A 220 -23.35 4.86 19.78
CA ALA A 220 -21.94 5.20 19.84
C ALA A 220 -21.23 4.34 20.90
N LEU A 221 -19.98 3.98 20.65
CA LEU A 221 -19.15 3.12 21.51
C LEU A 221 -17.93 3.89 22.04
N PRO A 222 -17.46 3.58 23.26
CA PRO A 222 -16.27 4.20 23.83
C PRO A 222 -14.98 3.73 23.13
N CYS A 223 -13.92 4.55 23.24
CA CYS A 223 -12.57 4.19 22.83
C CYS A 223 -11.53 4.59 23.91
N PRO A 224 -10.67 3.65 24.35
CA PRO A 224 -10.76 2.22 24.10
C PRO A 224 -12.07 1.64 24.66
N GLY A 225 -12.57 0.58 24.04
CA GLY A 225 -13.74 -0.14 24.55
C GLY A 225 -13.40 -1.05 25.72
N ALA A 226 -14.43 -1.55 26.41
CA ALA A 226 -14.27 -2.59 27.42
C ALA A 226 -14.24 -3.97 26.74
N GLU A 227 -13.19 -4.74 26.96
CA GLU A 227 -13.07 -6.09 26.40
C GLU A 227 -14.23 -6.97 26.91
N GLY A 228 -14.94 -7.61 25.97
CA GLY A 228 -16.11 -8.44 26.23
C GLY A 228 -17.46 -7.70 26.28
N ASP A 229 -17.52 -6.39 26.03
CA ASP A 229 -18.79 -5.65 25.98
C ASP A 229 -19.69 -6.16 24.84
N ALA A 230 -20.89 -6.64 25.19
CA ALA A 230 -21.86 -7.18 24.24
C ALA A 230 -22.37 -6.13 23.22
N ASN A 231 -22.19 -4.84 23.46
CA ASN A 231 -22.49 -3.80 22.45
C ASN A 231 -21.43 -3.73 21.34
N GLY A 232 -20.32 -4.45 21.49
CA GLY A 232 -19.14 -4.39 20.65
C GLY A 232 -18.07 -3.48 21.24
N PHE A 233 -16.81 -3.75 20.91
CA PHE A 233 -15.68 -2.97 21.41
C PHE A 233 -14.52 -2.94 20.42
N VAL A 234 -13.64 -1.96 20.62
CA VAL A 234 -12.34 -1.88 19.95
C VAL A 234 -11.24 -1.62 20.98
N ILE A 235 -10.14 -2.38 20.88
CA ILE A 235 -8.93 -2.13 21.67
C ILE A 235 -7.68 -2.27 20.81
N LYS A 236 -6.63 -1.54 21.18
CA LYS A 236 -5.30 -1.68 20.57
C LYS A 236 -4.62 -2.91 21.15
N VAL A 237 -4.12 -3.79 20.30
CA VAL A 237 -3.34 -4.98 20.68
C VAL A 237 -1.92 -4.89 20.14
N ASN A 238 -0.94 -5.06 21.01
CA ASN A 238 0.47 -5.06 20.64
C ASN A 238 0.90 -6.49 20.32
N LYS A 239 1.57 -6.68 19.18
CA LYS A 239 2.11 -7.98 18.76
C LYS A 239 1.07 -9.11 18.80
N PRO A 240 -0.12 -8.94 18.18
CA PRO A 240 -1.16 -9.95 18.24
C PRO A 240 -0.69 -11.25 17.60
N LYS A 241 -1.25 -12.36 18.09
CA LYS A 241 -1.02 -13.68 17.52
C LYS A 241 -1.96 -13.92 16.35
N PHE A 242 -1.42 -14.36 15.23
CA PHE A 242 -2.19 -14.95 14.13
C PHE A 242 -2.87 -16.25 14.59
N GLU A 243 -3.80 -16.75 13.80
CA GLU A 243 -4.56 -17.98 14.07
C GLU A 243 -3.68 -19.23 14.22
N ASN A 244 -2.53 -19.26 13.54
CA ASN A 244 -1.54 -20.33 13.66
C ASN A 244 -0.65 -20.21 14.93
N GLY A 245 -0.91 -19.21 15.78
CA GLY A 245 -0.17 -18.95 17.02
C GLY A 245 1.11 -18.14 16.87
N THR A 246 1.57 -17.86 15.65
CA THR A 246 2.73 -16.99 15.41
C THR A 246 2.40 -15.54 15.80
N LYS A 247 3.40 -14.79 16.27
CA LYS A 247 3.21 -13.39 16.68
C LYS A 247 3.58 -12.45 15.56
N SER A 248 2.80 -11.38 15.40
CA SER A 248 3.21 -10.20 14.65
C SER A 248 4.10 -9.31 15.51
N ASP A 249 4.98 -8.51 14.89
CA ASP A 249 5.67 -7.41 15.58
C ASP A 249 4.91 -6.08 15.48
N ASN A 250 3.81 -6.05 14.73
CA ASN A 250 3.01 -4.86 14.50
C ASN A 250 1.89 -4.69 15.54
N VAL A 251 1.29 -3.51 15.53
CA VAL A 251 0.08 -3.18 16.29
C VAL A 251 -1.16 -3.55 15.48
N GLY A 252 -2.16 -4.14 16.14
CA GLY A 252 -3.49 -4.36 15.58
C GLY A 252 -4.60 -3.67 16.36
N LEU A 253 -5.76 -3.60 15.75
CA LEU A 253 -7.03 -3.24 16.37
C LEU A 253 -7.87 -4.51 16.50
N LEU A 254 -8.05 -4.98 17.73
CA LEU A 254 -9.00 -6.03 18.03
C LEU A 254 -10.38 -5.39 18.11
N MET A 255 -11.27 -5.85 17.25
CA MET A 255 -12.63 -5.39 17.10
C MET A 255 -13.60 -6.55 17.30
N MET A 256 -14.59 -6.35 18.16
CA MET A 256 -15.70 -7.28 18.35
C MET A 256 -16.98 -6.57 17.94
N PRO A 257 -17.73 -7.07 16.94
CA PRO A 257 -19.02 -6.49 16.55
C PRO A 257 -20.03 -6.64 17.68
N GLN A 258 -21.13 -5.89 17.64
CA GLN A 258 -22.21 -6.11 18.60
C GLN A 258 -22.59 -7.60 18.69
N ASP A 259 -22.71 -8.12 19.92
CA ASP A 259 -22.99 -9.52 20.20
C ASP A 259 -24.46 -9.86 19.88
N LYS A 260 -24.74 -10.00 18.58
CA LYS A 260 -26.02 -10.41 18.03
C LYS A 260 -25.84 -10.93 16.62
N ARG A 261 -26.89 -11.56 16.08
CA ARG A 261 -26.90 -11.98 14.69
C ARG A 261 -26.66 -10.80 13.74
N ASN A 262 -25.64 -10.91 12.90
CA ASN A 262 -25.20 -9.85 11.98
C ASN A 262 -24.91 -8.52 12.70
N GLY A 263 -24.39 -8.59 13.92
CA GLY A 263 -23.90 -7.41 14.63
C GLY A 263 -22.76 -6.74 13.87
N ILE A 264 -22.57 -5.45 14.14
CA ILE A 264 -21.58 -4.60 13.47
C ILE A 264 -20.83 -3.79 14.51
N ILE A 265 -19.56 -3.54 14.24
CA ILE A 265 -18.80 -2.42 14.78
C ILE A 265 -18.13 -1.68 13.62
N SER A 266 -18.15 -0.35 13.69
CA SER A 266 -17.54 0.53 12.69
C SER A 266 -16.83 1.69 13.38
N GLY A 267 -15.68 2.09 12.83
CA GLY A 267 -14.94 3.28 13.26
C GLY A 267 -14.79 4.25 12.10
N GLN A 268 -15.47 5.40 12.17
CA GLN A 268 -15.34 6.47 11.17
C GLN A 268 -14.20 7.41 11.57
N PHE A 269 -13.11 7.38 10.82
CA PHE A 269 -11.91 8.18 11.09
C PHE A 269 -12.09 9.65 10.66
N PRO A 270 -11.21 10.56 11.13
CA PRO A 270 -11.15 11.94 10.64
C PRO A 270 -10.99 12.03 9.11
N ALA A 271 -11.27 13.20 8.57
CA ALA A 271 -11.13 13.43 7.14
C ALA A 271 -9.66 13.32 6.71
N PHE A 272 -9.44 12.68 5.57
CA PHE A 272 -8.14 12.48 4.95
C PHE A 272 -8.23 12.86 3.47
N THR A 273 -7.26 13.63 3.00
CA THR A 273 -7.12 13.97 1.58
C THR A 273 -6.25 12.93 0.89
N VAL A 274 -6.86 12.19 -0.03
CA VAL A 274 -6.18 11.14 -0.79
C VAL A 274 -5.29 11.75 -1.86
N GLN A 275 -4.08 11.22 -2.01
CA GLN A 275 -3.15 11.59 -3.08
C GLN A 275 -3.04 10.45 -4.11
N SER A 276 -2.68 10.81 -5.34
CA SER A 276 -2.40 9.84 -6.40
C SER A 276 -1.30 8.87 -5.95
N GLY A 277 -1.58 7.56 -6.03
CA GLY A 277 -0.66 6.51 -5.58
C GLY A 277 -0.78 6.13 -4.10
N ASP A 278 -1.69 6.74 -3.34
CA ASP A 278 -2.00 6.26 -1.98
C ASP A 278 -2.57 4.83 -2.05
N ARG A 279 -2.14 3.97 -1.14
CA ARG A 279 -2.67 2.61 -1.00
C ARG A 279 -3.06 2.32 0.43
N PHE A 280 -4.27 1.80 0.64
CA PHE A 280 -4.66 1.25 1.93
C PHE A 280 -4.10 -0.16 2.07
N ARG A 281 -3.39 -0.43 3.17
CA ARG A 281 -2.79 -1.74 3.46
C ARG A 281 -3.09 -2.20 4.86
N ALA A 282 -3.40 -3.48 5.00
CA ALA A 282 -3.63 -4.15 6.27
C ALA A 282 -3.43 -5.67 6.13
N LEU A 283 -3.35 -6.37 7.26
CA LEU A 283 -3.68 -7.79 7.37
C LEU A 283 -4.96 -7.90 8.20
N VAL A 284 -5.83 -8.86 7.86
CA VAL A 284 -7.01 -9.19 8.68
C VAL A 284 -7.03 -10.67 9.01
N PHE A 285 -7.48 -11.02 10.21
CA PHE A 285 -7.59 -12.38 10.73
C PHE A 285 -8.45 -12.43 11.99
N CYS A 286 -8.89 -13.64 12.40
CA CYS A 286 -9.52 -13.86 13.70
C CYS A 286 -8.46 -13.96 14.82
N GLN A 287 -8.75 -13.39 15.98
CA GLN A 287 -7.90 -13.47 17.16
C GLN A 287 -7.56 -14.93 17.52
N TYR A 288 -6.30 -15.21 17.86
CA TYR A 288 -5.84 -16.54 18.29
C TYR A 288 -6.76 -17.15 19.37
N GLU A 289 -7.14 -18.41 19.19
CA GLU A 289 -8.11 -19.19 19.99
C GLU A 289 -9.59 -18.77 19.88
N ALA A 290 -9.94 -17.77 19.05
CA ALA A 290 -11.33 -17.46 18.71
C ALA A 290 -11.89 -18.45 17.67
N LYS A 291 -11.90 -19.75 18.01
CA LYS A 291 -12.14 -20.89 17.09
C LYS A 291 -13.51 -20.89 16.39
N LYS A 292 -14.45 -20.08 16.88
CA LYS A 292 -15.78 -19.93 16.28
C LYS A 292 -15.89 -18.70 15.39
N CYS A 293 -14.91 -17.79 15.44
CA CYS A 293 -14.94 -16.50 14.75
C CYS A 293 -15.25 -16.67 13.27
N ASN A 294 -16.23 -15.91 12.80
CA ASN A 294 -16.59 -15.81 11.39
C ASN A 294 -17.12 -14.39 11.14
N VAL A 295 -16.30 -13.56 10.50
CA VAL A 295 -16.55 -12.13 10.36
C VAL A 295 -16.34 -11.65 8.93
N LEU A 296 -17.00 -10.55 8.60
CA LEU A 296 -16.80 -9.81 7.37
C LEU A 296 -16.11 -8.49 7.69
N PHE A 297 -14.86 -8.36 7.27
CA PHE A 297 -14.12 -7.10 7.27
C PHE A 297 -14.57 -6.26 6.08
N LYS A 298 -14.85 -4.97 6.28
CA LYS A 298 -15.06 -4.02 5.18
C LYS A 298 -14.22 -2.77 5.35
N LEU A 299 -13.65 -2.34 4.24
CA LEU A 299 -13.06 -1.01 4.10
C LEU A 299 -14.08 -0.15 3.35
N ASN A 300 -14.60 0.85 4.05
CA ASN A 300 -15.55 1.79 3.51
C ASN A 300 -14.97 3.22 3.54
N TYR A 301 -15.60 4.14 2.83
CA TYR A 301 -15.37 5.57 3.00
C TYR A 301 -16.69 6.35 2.93
N LEU A 302 -16.77 7.44 3.68
CA LEU A 302 -17.84 8.42 3.63
C LEU A 302 -17.36 9.62 2.80
N ASN A 303 -18.05 9.89 1.70
CA ASN A 303 -17.87 11.10 0.90
C ASN A 303 -19.24 11.72 0.63
N ASN A 304 -19.39 13.02 0.91
CA ASN A 304 -20.64 13.77 0.72
C ASN A 304 -21.89 13.09 1.34
N GLY A 305 -21.75 12.53 2.55
CA GLY A 305 -22.85 11.85 3.25
C GLY A 305 -23.16 10.44 2.78
N GLN A 306 -22.49 9.95 1.73
CA GLN A 306 -22.67 8.60 1.20
C GLN A 306 -21.53 7.68 1.60
N VAL A 307 -21.86 6.51 2.14
CA VAL A 307 -20.91 5.43 2.42
C VAL A 307 -20.73 4.59 1.16
N LYS A 308 -19.47 4.38 0.76
CA LYS A 308 -19.07 3.55 -0.37
C LYS A 308 -18.05 2.50 0.08
N THR A 309 -18.15 1.29 -0.45
CA THR A 309 -17.27 0.16 -0.10
C THR A 309 -16.12 0.05 -1.08
N LEU A 310 -14.90 -0.02 -0.56
CA LEU A 310 -13.67 -0.27 -1.33
C LEU A 310 -13.32 -1.75 -1.40
N GLY A 311 -13.72 -2.53 -0.39
CA GLY A 311 -13.49 -3.96 -0.36
C GLY A 311 -14.18 -4.63 0.83
N SER A 312 -14.37 -5.94 0.70
CA SER A 312 -14.99 -6.79 1.71
C SER A 312 -14.28 -8.15 1.72
N TRP A 313 -13.91 -8.63 2.90
CA TRP A 313 -13.15 -9.86 3.09
C TRP A 313 -13.79 -10.71 4.18
N ASN A 314 -14.18 -11.93 3.84
CA ASN A 314 -14.75 -12.88 4.79
C ASN A 314 -13.60 -13.65 5.44
N GLU A 315 -13.56 -13.67 6.76
CA GLU A 315 -12.53 -14.33 7.56
C GLU A 315 -13.18 -15.26 8.58
N ALA A 316 -12.70 -16.48 8.67
CA ALA A 316 -13.09 -17.45 9.68
C ALA A 316 -11.85 -18.09 10.29
N TYR A 317 -11.96 -18.59 11.52
CA TYR A 317 -10.81 -19.20 12.19
C TYR A 317 -10.40 -20.53 11.53
N GLU A 318 -9.47 -20.46 10.57
CA GLU A 318 -9.08 -21.56 9.67
C GLU A 318 -7.56 -21.66 9.48
N GLY A 319 -6.80 -20.89 10.26
CA GLY A 319 -5.34 -20.86 10.24
C GLY A 319 -4.78 -19.96 9.13
N LYS A 320 -5.62 -19.11 8.53
CA LYS A 320 -5.27 -18.19 7.44
C LYS A 320 -5.37 -16.74 7.91
N TYR A 321 -5.01 -15.84 7.02
CA TYR A 321 -5.16 -14.40 7.17
C TYR A 321 -5.24 -13.80 5.76
N PHE A 322 -5.94 -12.68 5.61
CA PHE A 322 -5.99 -11.96 4.34
C PHE A 322 -5.07 -10.76 4.33
N THR A 323 -4.33 -10.62 3.23
CA THR A 323 -3.58 -9.41 2.91
C THR A 323 -4.45 -8.46 2.11
N ILE A 324 -4.54 -7.23 2.60
CA ILE A 324 -5.28 -6.15 1.94
C ILE A 324 -4.28 -5.14 1.38
N ASP A 325 -4.41 -4.85 0.08
CA ASP A 325 -3.66 -3.81 -0.63
C ASP A 325 -4.57 -3.15 -1.68
N VAL A 326 -5.27 -2.10 -1.26
CA VAL A 326 -6.26 -1.38 -2.09
C VAL A 326 -5.61 -0.12 -2.67
N ASP A 327 -5.64 0.02 -3.99
CA ASP A 327 -5.25 1.25 -4.68
C ASP A 327 -6.34 2.33 -4.50
N LEU A 328 -5.95 3.49 -3.97
CA LEU A 328 -6.84 4.62 -3.71
C LEU A 328 -6.73 5.70 -4.79
N SER A 329 -5.96 5.48 -5.86
CA SER A 329 -5.67 6.50 -6.88
C SER A 329 -6.91 7.06 -7.57
N SER A 330 -8.00 6.29 -7.66
CA SER A 330 -9.29 6.77 -8.21
C SER A 330 -9.98 7.82 -7.33
N LEU A 331 -9.53 7.97 -6.08
CA LEU A 331 -10.02 8.95 -5.11
C LEU A 331 -9.05 10.13 -4.94
N ALA A 332 -8.00 10.23 -5.75
CA ALA A 332 -7.00 11.29 -5.62
C ALA A 332 -7.63 12.69 -5.70
N GLY A 333 -7.29 13.55 -4.73
CA GLY A 333 -7.84 14.91 -4.58
C GLY A 333 -9.10 14.99 -3.73
N GLU A 334 -9.79 13.86 -3.50
CA GLU A 334 -10.96 13.82 -2.63
C GLU A 334 -10.54 13.91 -1.15
N THR A 335 -11.34 14.64 -0.36
CA THR A 335 -11.22 14.68 1.09
C THR A 335 -12.41 13.95 1.70
N LEU A 336 -12.14 12.77 2.27
CA LEU A 336 -13.15 11.80 2.69
C LEU A 336 -12.81 11.19 4.05
N LYS A 337 -13.74 10.47 4.66
CA LYS A 337 -13.51 9.77 5.93
C LYS A 337 -13.49 8.27 5.70
N PHE A 338 -12.38 7.61 6.01
CA PHE A 338 -12.32 6.15 5.97
C PHE A 338 -13.09 5.53 7.13
N ILE A 339 -13.67 4.35 6.89
CA ILE A 339 -14.42 3.59 7.88
C ILE A 339 -13.88 2.16 7.87
N LEU A 340 -13.36 1.72 9.01
CA LEU A 340 -13.04 0.31 9.25
C LEU A 340 -14.24 -0.36 9.90
N GLU A 341 -14.70 -1.47 9.34
CA GLU A 341 -15.90 -2.17 9.78
C GLU A 341 -15.61 -3.67 9.95
N VAL A 342 -16.20 -4.25 10.99
CA VAL A 342 -16.28 -5.70 11.22
C VAL A 342 -17.73 -6.06 11.46
N ASN A 343 -18.24 -7.02 10.68
CA ASN A 343 -19.57 -7.58 10.88
C ASN A 343 -19.48 -9.03 11.30
N ALA A 344 -20.33 -9.45 12.23
CA ALA A 344 -20.57 -10.86 12.48
C ALA A 344 -21.18 -11.51 11.22
N ASN A 345 -20.61 -12.61 10.75
CA ASN A 345 -21.14 -13.40 9.65
C ASN A 345 -21.93 -14.60 10.19
N GLY A 346 -23.02 -14.31 10.89
CA GLY A 346 -23.80 -15.32 11.62
C GLY A 346 -24.23 -14.86 13.00
N GLY A 347 -24.28 -15.79 13.96
CA GLY A 347 -24.62 -15.55 15.37
C GLY A 347 -23.40 -15.29 16.26
N ASN A 348 -23.59 -15.23 17.58
CA ASN A 348 -22.52 -14.99 18.56
C ASN A 348 -21.48 -16.12 18.55
N ASN A 349 -20.34 -15.85 17.93
CA ASN A 349 -19.36 -16.85 17.58
C ASN A 349 -17.93 -16.49 18.04
N GLN A 350 -17.77 -15.69 19.10
CA GLN A 350 -16.44 -15.16 19.45
C GLN A 350 -15.83 -14.38 18.27
N ASP A 351 -16.61 -13.46 17.69
CA ASP A 351 -16.28 -12.71 16.47
C ASP A 351 -15.21 -11.62 16.71
N TYR A 352 -14.06 -12.05 17.21
CA TYR A 352 -12.90 -11.24 17.54
C TYR A 352 -12.03 -11.06 16.29
N GLY A 353 -12.34 -10.04 15.48
CA GLY A 353 -11.60 -9.71 14.27
C GLY A 353 -10.45 -8.73 14.54
N ILE A 354 -9.30 -8.93 13.92
CA ILE A 354 -8.16 -8.01 14.02
C ILE A 354 -7.87 -7.34 12.68
N TRP A 355 -7.86 -6.00 12.69
CA TRP A 355 -7.15 -5.23 11.66
C TRP A 355 -5.71 -5.01 12.11
N LEU A 356 -4.76 -5.70 11.49
CA LEU A 356 -3.34 -5.58 11.80
C LEU A 356 -2.65 -4.57 10.89
N ASN A 357 -1.98 -3.60 11.50
CA ASN A 357 -1.32 -2.47 10.83
C ASN A 357 -2.16 -1.81 9.72
N PRO A 358 -3.44 -1.48 9.93
CA PRO A 358 -4.21 -0.72 8.96
C PRO A 358 -3.57 0.66 8.75
N HIS A 359 -3.14 0.97 7.54
CA HIS A 359 -2.50 2.24 7.21
C HIS A 359 -2.72 2.65 5.75
N ILE A 360 -2.57 3.95 5.49
CA ILE A 360 -2.38 4.49 4.14
C ILE A 360 -0.88 4.62 3.91
N ALA A 361 -0.35 3.82 2.99
CA ALA A 361 0.99 3.97 2.46
C ALA A 361 0.97 5.02 1.34
N ARG A 362 1.89 5.97 1.41
CA ARG A 362 2.08 7.01 0.39
C ARG A 362 3.47 6.93 -0.18
N PHE A 363 3.54 6.99 -1.49
CA PHE A 363 4.80 6.99 -2.21
C PHE A 363 5.59 8.28 -1.96
N GLY A 364 6.91 8.14 -1.81
CA GLY A 364 7.86 9.22 -1.64
C GLY A 364 8.57 9.17 -0.30
N ASN A 365 9.31 10.24 -0.03
CA ASN A 365 9.92 10.43 1.29
C ASN A 365 8.90 11.13 2.20
N PRO A 366 8.86 10.79 3.50
CA PRO A 366 8.02 11.51 4.43
C PRO A 366 8.40 12.99 4.40
N PRO A 367 7.44 13.92 4.45
CA PRO A 367 7.75 15.33 4.59
C PRO A 367 8.60 15.52 5.85
N PRO A 368 9.58 16.43 5.84
CA PRO A 368 10.39 16.69 7.01
C PRO A 368 9.46 16.99 8.19
N PRO A 369 9.69 16.37 9.38
CA PRO A 369 8.83 16.60 10.53
C PRO A 369 8.73 18.10 10.77
N SER A 370 7.50 18.61 10.84
CA SER A 370 7.27 20.02 11.10
C SER A 370 7.93 20.37 12.42
N THR A 371 9.02 21.13 12.37
CA THR A 371 9.64 21.65 13.57
C THR A 371 8.63 22.58 14.23
N PRO A 372 8.22 22.36 15.49
CA PRO A 372 7.31 23.28 16.15
C PRO A 372 7.97 24.65 16.21
N SER A 373 7.51 25.57 15.37
CA SER A 373 7.90 26.97 15.43
C SER A 373 7.21 27.55 16.67
N TYR A 374 7.91 27.52 17.79
CA TYR A 374 7.53 28.27 18.97
C TYR A 374 7.66 29.76 18.64
N THR A 375 6.58 30.38 18.20
CA THR A 375 6.46 31.84 18.26
C THR A 375 6.29 32.19 19.73
N PRO A 376 7.24 32.86 20.40
CA PRO A 376 7.07 33.25 21.79
C PRO A 376 5.82 34.13 21.89
N SER A 377 4.85 33.68 22.69
CA SER A 377 3.65 34.44 22.99
C SER A 377 4.06 35.74 23.68
N VAL A 378 3.68 36.88 23.10
CA VAL A 378 3.97 38.19 23.67
C VAL A 378 3.28 38.25 25.03
N THR A 379 4.08 38.26 26.09
CA THR A 379 3.57 38.41 27.46
C THR A 379 3.04 39.82 27.60
N PHE A 380 1.71 39.97 27.65
CA PHE A 380 1.08 41.24 27.97
C PHE A 380 1.29 41.53 29.46
N THR A 381 2.10 42.54 29.75
CA THR A 381 2.23 43.11 31.09
C THR A 381 0.94 43.87 31.45
N PRO A 382 0.25 43.57 32.56
CA PRO A 382 -0.92 44.33 32.96
C PRO A 382 -0.48 45.73 33.42
N SER A 383 -1.01 46.77 32.77
CA SER A 383 -0.88 48.16 33.21
C SER A 383 -2.10 48.51 34.08
N THR A 384 -1.87 48.73 35.37
CA THR A 384 -2.90 49.24 36.29
C THR A 384 -2.80 50.76 36.39
N THR A 385 -3.71 51.47 35.70
CA THR A 385 -4.05 52.86 36.05
C THR A 385 -5.55 53.04 35.88
N PHE A 386 -6.28 53.07 37.01
CA PHE A 386 -7.67 53.50 37.04
C PHE A 386 -7.72 55.02 37.26
N THR A 387 -8.34 55.75 36.33
CA THR A 387 -8.79 57.13 36.54
C THR A 387 -10.31 57.14 36.47
N PRO A 388 -11.04 57.59 37.51
CA PRO A 388 -12.49 57.64 37.48
C PRO A 388 -12.97 58.89 36.73
N THR A 389 -13.84 58.71 35.74
CA THR A 389 -14.64 59.78 35.14
C THR A 389 -16.11 59.52 35.48
N PHE A 390 -16.72 60.41 36.25
CA PHE A 390 -18.15 60.38 36.55
C PHE A 390 -18.93 60.98 35.38
N THR A 391 -19.91 60.24 34.87
CA THR A 391 -20.92 60.78 33.96
C THR A 391 -22.30 60.31 34.42
N SER A 392 -23.13 61.25 34.87
CA SER A 392 -24.53 61.06 35.25
C SER A 392 -25.41 60.94 34.03
N THR A 393 -26.27 59.93 33.96
CA THR A 393 -27.38 59.83 32.98
C THR A 393 -28.66 59.44 33.72
N PRO A 394 -29.80 60.12 33.49
CA PRO A 394 -31.04 59.90 34.24
C PRO A 394 -31.77 58.62 33.81
N THR A 395 -32.29 57.90 34.81
CA THR A 395 -33.09 56.67 34.72
C THR A 395 -34.56 56.98 34.38
N PRO A 396 -35.20 56.27 33.43
CA PRO A 396 -36.65 56.28 33.30
C PRO A 396 -37.33 55.29 34.25
N THR A 397 -38.32 55.80 34.97
CA THR A 397 -39.24 55.10 35.88
C THR A 397 -40.13 54.10 35.13
N PHE A 398 -40.20 52.86 35.60
CA PHE A 398 -41.26 51.91 35.25
C PHE A 398 -42.08 51.56 36.50
N THR A 399 -43.39 51.70 36.36
CA THR A 399 -44.42 51.40 37.37
C THR A 399 -44.79 49.93 37.28
N GLU A 400 -44.66 49.19 38.40
CA GLU A 400 -45.15 47.82 38.52
C GLU A 400 -46.58 47.80 39.10
N THR A 401 -47.45 47.02 38.45
CA THR A 401 -48.80 46.66 38.94
C THR A 401 -48.72 45.29 39.62
N PRO A 402 -49.27 45.10 40.83
CA PRO A 402 -49.11 43.87 41.58
C PRO A 402 -50.07 42.76 41.11
N SER A 403 -49.55 41.53 40.99
CA SER A 403 -50.36 40.31 40.89
C SER A 403 -50.09 39.43 42.10
N SER A 404 -51.16 39.04 42.78
CA SER A 404 -51.19 38.37 44.08
C SER A 404 -51.01 36.85 43.97
N THR A 405 -50.10 36.31 44.76
CA THR A 405 -50.03 34.90 45.18
C THR A 405 -51.04 34.63 46.30
N PRO A 406 -51.59 33.41 46.39
CA PRO A 406 -51.65 32.78 47.70
C PRO A 406 -51.07 31.36 47.73
N THR A 407 -50.67 31.02 48.94
CA THR A 407 -49.72 30.02 49.38
C THR A 407 -50.39 28.70 49.79
N GLU A 408 -49.56 27.66 49.84
CA GLU A 408 -49.58 26.49 50.74
C GLU A 408 -50.26 25.16 50.37
N THR A 409 -49.40 24.14 50.32
CA THR A 409 -49.61 22.69 50.49
C THR A 409 -50.01 22.38 51.95
N PRO A 410 -50.69 21.26 52.30
CA PRO A 410 -50.00 19.97 52.47
C PRO A 410 -50.82 18.71 52.08
N THR A 411 -50.08 17.65 51.76
CA THR A 411 -50.49 16.23 51.66
C THR A 411 -50.87 15.68 53.06
N PRO A 412 -51.65 14.59 53.20
CA PRO A 412 -51.26 13.23 52.79
C PRO A 412 -52.09 12.62 51.67
#